data_AF-K2MRA1-F1
#
_entry.id   AF-K2MRA1-F1
#
_cell.length_a   1.000
_cell.length_b   1.000
_cell.length_c   1.000
_cell.angle_alpha   90.00
_cell.angle_beta   90.00
_cell.angle_gamma   90.00
#
_symmetry.space_group_name_H-M   'P 1'
#
loop_
_entity.id
_entity.type
_entity.pdbx_description
1 polymer ?
#
loop_
_entity_poly.entity_id
_entity_poly.type
_entity_poly.pdbx_seq_one_letter_code
_entity_poly.pdbx_strand_id
1 'polypeptide(L)'
;RVLTTTAELELHGITNVTTVAACGECTRDGDCFAPLTTAVSDCKCQCAAEGYGDVCVPAPVPAGPPPPSPPPTPLPPPLGECISDMVYPEVVQAVGGGLSWLCYRNVTFSGGGMRLTVLVGAMTGDVANVTFDGCTWRDGAVLVLLGNAHAAVGSLNIVVTDSTFSDALLSPEGVFPPHTYITISGNRFTVTRLISRSGLELGSSSCVAMNGLAIRNDSAVVLSGNTFHTVTALSSVIHVVRSALSVSWYSVFALLGNTFHVAGVNGTLICLGGSMQSSSLSVLSNSAVVIRGNVVSRPVKCFMLFLRALGVGSLSAVVFQGNEMQE
;
A
#
# COMPACT_ATOMS: atom_id res chain seq x y z
N ARG A 1 4.42 -5.12 -36.43
CA ARG A 1 4.72 -4.20 -37.55
C ARG A 1 3.41 -3.49 -37.89
N VAL A 2 3.36 -2.16 -37.82
CA VAL A 2 2.16 -1.38 -38.15
C VAL A 2 2.14 -1.18 -39.67
N LEU A 3 1.00 -1.43 -40.31
CA LEU A 3 0.81 -1.18 -41.75
C LEU A 3 0.48 0.31 -41.91
N THR A 4 1.30 1.05 -42.65
CA THR A 4 1.20 2.53 -42.70
C THR A 4 0.95 3.07 -44.11
N THR A 5 0.70 2.19 -45.08
CA THR A 5 0.43 2.59 -46.47
C THR A 5 -0.76 1.82 -47.03
N THR A 6 -1.47 2.45 -47.96
CA THR A 6 -2.61 1.83 -48.66
C THR A 6 -2.20 0.52 -49.36
N ALA A 7 -1.02 0.48 -49.98
CA ALA A 7 -0.50 -0.72 -50.64
C ALA A 7 -0.22 -1.89 -49.66
N GLU A 8 0.25 -1.61 -48.44
CA GLU A 8 0.43 -2.63 -47.40
C GLU A 8 -0.91 -3.17 -46.87
N LEU A 9 -1.94 -2.33 -46.78
CA LEU A 9 -3.29 -2.69 -46.36
C LEU A 9 -4.01 -3.53 -47.43
N GLU A 10 -3.86 -3.18 -48.71
CA GLU A 10 -4.39 -3.94 -49.84
C GLU A 10 -3.80 -5.35 -49.92
N LEU A 11 -2.50 -5.50 -49.64
CA LEU A 11 -1.82 -6.81 -49.58
C LEU A 11 -2.42 -7.72 -48.49
N HIS A 12 -3.05 -7.14 -47.47
CA HIS A 12 -3.73 -7.87 -46.38
C HIS A 12 -5.26 -7.91 -46.56
N GLY A 13 -5.76 -7.64 -47.76
CA GLY A 13 -7.17 -7.83 -48.13
C GLY A 13 -8.09 -6.65 -47.77
N ILE A 14 -7.53 -5.51 -47.34
CA ILE A 14 -8.31 -4.29 -47.06
C ILE A 14 -8.26 -3.40 -48.30
N THR A 15 -9.34 -3.40 -49.08
CA THR A 15 -9.51 -2.58 -50.29
C THR A 15 -10.49 -1.42 -50.03
N ASN A 16 -10.41 -0.34 -50.83
CA ASN A 16 -11.18 0.90 -50.68
C ASN A 16 -10.81 1.79 -49.46
N VAL A 17 -9.53 1.87 -49.10
CA VAL A 17 -9.06 2.79 -48.06
C VAL A 17 -8.97 4.22 -48.62
N THR A 18 -9.81 5.13 -48.13
CA THR A 18 -9.82 6.55 -48.53
C THR A 18 -8.71 7.38 -47.88
N THR A 19 -8.27 7.01 -46.67
CA THR A 19 -7.26 7.75 -45.92
C THR A 19 -6.52 6.80 -44.98
N VAL A 20 -5.20 6.93 -44.89
CA VAL A 20 -4.36 6.19 -43.94
C VAL A 20 -3.80 7.19 -42.94
N ALA A 21 -4.21 7.09 -41.68
CA ALA A 21 -3.68 7.91 -40.61
C ALA A 21 -2.51 7.20 -39.92
N ALA A 22 -1.39 7.90 -39.73
CA ALA A 22 -0.28 7.39 -38.95
C ALA A 22 -0.65 7.41 -37.45
N CYS A 23 -0.38 6.31 -36.72
CA CYS A 23 -0.56 6.30 -35.27
C CYS A 23 0.38 7.32 -34.62
N GLY A 24 -0.20 8.24 -33.84
CA GLY A 24 0.55 9.27 -33.09
C GLY A 24 0.66 10.62 -33.78
N GLU A 25 0.11 10.78 -34.99
CA GLU A 25 -0.05 12.10 -35.61
C GLU A 25 -1.47 12.61 -35.43
N CYS A 26 -1.59 13.83 -34.93
CA CYS A 26 -2.88 14.47 -34.74
C CYS A 26 -3.31 15.17 -36.03
N THR A 27 -4.48 14.82 -36.54
CA THR A 27 -5.00 15.33 -37.81
C THR A 27 -6.36 15.98 -37.61
N ARG A 28 -6.68 16.96 -38.46
CA ARG A 28 -7.98 17.64 -38.44
C ARG A 28 -9.16 16.68 -38.56
N ASP A 29 -9.02 15.61 -39.33
CA ASP A 29 -10.08 14.65 -39.59
C ASP A 29 -10.12 13.50 -38.57
N GLY A 30 -9.04 13.30 -37.81
CA GLY A 30 -8.92 12.25 -36.80
C GLY A 30 -9.25 12.72 -35.38
N ASP A 31 -8.79 13.91 -35.00
CA ASP A 31 -8.83 14.40 -33.62
C ASP A 31 -9.85 15.52 -33.40
N CYS A 32 -10.38 16.08 -34.48
CA CYS A 32 -11.29 17.21 -34.45
C CYS A 32 -12.54 16.95 -35.28
N PHE A 33 -13.61 17.69 -34.99
CA PHE A 33 -14.73 17.79 -35.91
C PHE A 33 -14.35 18.70 -37.07
N ALA A 34 -13.80 18.09 -38.12
CA ALA A 34 -13.22 18.78 -39.28
C ALA A 34 -14.08 19.93 -39.87
N PRO A 35 -15.42 19.81 -39.99
CA PRO A 35 -16.25 20.88 -40.55
C PRO A 35 -16.22 22.18 -39.75
N LEU A 36 -16.00 22.12 -38.44
CA LEU A 36 -15.97 23.29 -37.54
C LEU A 36 -14.57 23.57 -36.97
N THR A 37 -13.54 22.97 -37.54
CA THR A 37 -12.14 23.17 -37.13
C THR A 37 -11.46 24.13 -38.10
N THR A 38 -10.92 25.24 -37.62
CA THR A 38 -10.19 26.23 -38.43
C THR A 38 -8.71 25.91 -38.53
N ALA A 39 -8.12 25.35 -37.48
CA ALA A 39 -6.73 24.92 -37.45
C ALA A 39 -6.53 23.79 -36.43
N VAL A 40 -5.42 23.05 -36.55
CA VAL A 40 -4.95 22.09 -35.55
C VAL A 40 -3.52 22.46 -35.18
N SER A 41 -3.25 22.63 -33.88
CA SER A 41 -1.92 22.86 -33.34
C SER A 41 -1.75 22.08 -32.04
N ASP A 42 -0.61 21.40 -31.86
CA ASP A 42 -0.31 20.59 -30.67
C ASP A 42 -1.45 19.63 -30.26
N CYS A 43 -2.08 18.96 -31.24
CA CYS A 43 -3.23 18.07 -31.04
C CYS A 43 -4.46 18.76 -30.42
N LYS A 44 -4.57 20.08 -30.57
CA LYS A 44 -5.73 20.87 -30.14
C LYS A 44 -6.43 21.43 -31.36
N CYS A 45 -7.75 21.39 -31.32
CA CYS A 45 -8.62 21.88 -32.37
C CYS A 45 -8.93 23.36 -32.10
N GLN A 46 -8.64 24.22 -33.07
CA GLN A 46 -9.11 25.60 -33.05
C GLN A 46 -10.45 25.67 -33.75
N CYS A 47 -11.50 26.12 -33.04
CA CYS A 47 -12.85 26.05 -33.56
C CYS A 47 -13.25 27.26 -34.42
N ALA A 48 -14.14 27.03 -35.38
CA ALA A 48 -14.91 28.08 -36.03
C ALA A 48 -15.95 28.66 -35.05
N ALA A 49 -16.60 29.76 -35.44
CA ALA A 49 -17.53 30.51 -34.56
C ALA A 49 -18.70 29.67 -33.97
N GLU A 50 -19.02 28.51 -34.56
CA GLU A 50 -20.09 27.61 -34.11
C GLU A 50 -19.59 26.27 -33.55
N GLY A 51 -18.28 26.09 -33.39
CA GLY A 51 -17.70 24.88 -32.80
C GLY A 51 -17.57 25.00 -31.28
N TYR A 52 -17.94 23.94 -30.56
CA TYR A 52 -17.92 23.89 -29.10
C TYR A 52 -16.91 22.85 -28.59
N GLY A 53 -16.31 23.14 -27.44
CA GLY A 53 -15.38 22.24 -26.77
C GLY A 53 -13.99 22.20 -27.42
N ASP A 54 -13.16 21.29 -26.91
CA ASP A 54 -11.78 21.04 -27.33
C ASP A 54 -11.67 20.28 -28.67
N VAL A 55 -12.77 19.71 -29.15
CA VAL A 55 -12.88 18.98 -30.42
C VAL A 55 -13.82 19.64 -31.45
N CYS A 56 -14.29 20.86 -31.18
CA CYS A 56 -15.11 21.69 -32.09
C CYS A 56 -16.43 21.05 -32.58
N VAL A 57 -17.15 20.38 -31.69
CA VAL A 57 -18.42 19.73 -32.03
C VAL A 57 -19.55 20.74 -32.29
N PRO A 58 -20.63 20.35 -33.02
CA PRO A 58 -21.74 21.24 -33.37
C PRO A 58 -22.60 21.75 -32.21
N ALA A 59 -22.46 21.18 -31.01
CA ALA A 59 -23.28 21.53 -29.85
C ALA A 59 -22.46 21.51 -28.54
N PRO A 60 -22.79 22.38 -27.57
CA PRO A 60 -22.19 22.31 -26.24
C PRO A 60 -22.44 20.95 -25.59
N VAL A 61 -21.39 20.33 -25.06
CA VAL A 61 -21.55 19.16 -24.19
C VAL A 61 -22.15 19.65 -22.87
N PRO A 62 -23.29 19.09 -22.41
CA PRO A 62 -23.86 19.49 -21.12
C PRO A 62 -22.85 19.25 -20.01
N ALA A 63 -22.58 20.27 -19.18
CA ALA A 63 -21.83 20.07 -17.96
C ALA A 63 -22.59 19.04 -17.11
N GLY A 64 -21.98 17.87 -16.91
CA GLY A 64 -22.52 16.86 -16.01
C GLY A 64 -22.73 17.46 -14.61
N PRO A 65 -23.67 16.93 -13.82
CA PRO A 65 -23.86 17.38 -12.46
C PRO A 65 -22.52 17.37 -11.72
N PRO A 66 -22.24 18.38 -10.88
CA PRO A 66 -21.01 18.39 -10.10
C PRO A 66 -20.93 17.09 -9.31
N PRO A 67 -19.74 16.48 -9.20
CA PRO A 67 -19.57 15.28 -8.39
C PRO A 67 -20.10 15.56 -6.98
N PRO A 68 -20.81 14.61 -6.35
CA PRO A 68 -21.34 14.80 -5.01
C PRO A 68 -20.20 15.20 -4.07
N SER A 69 -20.42 16.25 -3.27
CA SER A 69 -19.44 16.67 -2.27
C SER A 69 -19.15 15.49 -1.34
N PRO A 70 -17.86 15.17 -1.08
CA PRO A 70 -17.53 14.09 -0.17
C PRO A 70 -18.18 14.34 1.20
N PRO A 71 -18.65 13.28 1.89
CA PRO A 71 -19.23 13.43 3.21
C PRO A 71 -18.23 14.14 4.14
N PRO A 72 -18.72 15.01 5.05
CA PRO A 72 -17.86 15.70 5.99
C PRO A 72 -17.05 14.70 6.80
N THR A 73 -15.74 14.92 6.87
CA THR A 73 -14.84 14.07 7.65
C THR A 73 -15.13 14.29 9.14
N PRO A 74 -15.09 13.24 9.97
CA PRO A 74 -15.27 13.39 11.42
C PRO A 74 -14.23 14.37 11.97
N LEU A 75 -14.68 15.31 12.80
CA LEU A 75 -13.77 16.21 13.50
C LEU A 75 -12.92 15.38 14.49
N PRO A 76 -11.61 15.67 14.65
CA PRO A 76 -10.82 15.02 15.68
C PRO A 76 -11.46 15.20 17.07
N PRO A 77 -11.49 14.15 17.92
CA PRO A 77 -11.99 14.24 19.27
C PRO A 77 -11.22 15.26 20.11
N PRO A 78 -11.76 15.69 21.27
CA PRO A 78 -10.98 16.31 22.33
C PRO A 78 -9.68 15.55 22.63
N LEU A 79 -8.64 16.25 23.11
CA LEU A 79 -7.34 15.64 23.40
C LEU A 79 -7.49 14.39 24.28
N GLY A 80 -7.11 13.23 23.76
CA GLY A 80 -7.15 11.95 24.47
C GLY A 80 -8.45 11.15 24.36
N GLU A 81 -9.46 11.64 23.63
CA GLU A 81 -10.66 10.86 23.30
C GLU A 81 -10.47 10.06 22.01
N CYS A 82 -11.19 8.95 21.86
CA CYS A 82 -11.11 8.12 20.66
C CYS A 82 -12.27 8.41 19.72
N ILE A 83 -12.02 8.42 18.40
CA ILE A 83 -13.08 8.26 17.43
C ILE A 83 -13.61 6.85 17.60
N SER A 84 -14.88 6.67 17.97
CA SER A 84 -15.39 5.34 18.27
C SER A 84 -16.75 5.00 17.65
N ASP A 85 -16.99 3.70 17.54
CA ASP A 85 -18.30 3.08 17.30
C ASP A 85 -19.03 3.63 16.05
N MET A 86 -18.28 3.79 14.95
CA MET A 86 -18.80 4.32 13.70
C MET A 86 -18.25 3.63 12.45
N VAL A 87 -18.95 3.81 11.33
CA VAL A 87 -18.44 3.47 9.99
C VAL A 87 -17.79 4.72 9.40
N TYR A 88 -16.49 4.65 9.13
CA TYR A 88 -15.74 5.73 8.51
C TYR A 88 -16.10 5.84 7.02
N PRO A 89 -16.30 7.05 6.48
CA PRO A 89 -16.60 7.22 5.07
C PRO A 89 -15.45 6.70 4.20
N GLU A 90 -15.78 6.10 3.05
CA GLU A 90 -14.78 5.65 2.08
C GLU A 90 -14.04 6.87 1.51
N VAL A 91 -12.80 7.07 1.97
CA VAL A 91 -11.99 8.23 1.59
C VAL A 91 -10.50 7.89 1.61
N VAL A 92 -9.76 8.62 0.78
CA VAL A 92 -8.30 8.68 0.85
C VAL A 92 -7.91 9.88 1.71
N GLN A 93 -7.38 9.64 2.91
CA GLN A 93 -7.03 10.72 3.85
C GLN A 93 -5.67 10.47 4.52
N ALA A 94 -4.96 11.56 4.79
CA ALA A 94 -3.82 11.57 5.71
C ALA A 94 -4.23 12.21 7.05
N VAL A 95 -3.84 11.58 8.16
CA VAL A 95 -4.11 12.01 9.54
C VAL A 95 -2.83 12.17 10.34
N GLY A 96 -2.91 12.83 11.50
CA GLY A 96 -1.78 13.05 12.41
C GLY A 96 -1.13 14.43 12.31
N GLY A 97 -1.51 15.26 11.34
CA GLY A 97 -0.94 16.60 11.17
C GLY A 97 -1.11 17.48 12.42
N GLY A 98 0.00 17.87 13.03
CA GLY A 98 0.05 18.69 14.24
C GLY A 98 -0.43 17.98 15.52
N LEU A 99 -0.68 16.67 15.45
CA LEU A 99 -1.22 15.91 16.57
C LEU A 99 -0.11 15.09 17.25
N SER A 100 -0.16 15.06 18.59
CA SER A 100 0.60 14.13 19.42
C SER A 100 -0.18 12.86 19.75
N TRP A 101 -1.41 12.74 19.26
CA TRP A 101 -2.23 11.55 19.53
C TRP A 101 -3.24 11.30 18.41
N LEU A 102 -3.57 10.02 18.20
CA LEU A 102 -4.66 9.54 17.36
C LEU A 102 -5.24 8.29 18.01
N CYS A 103 -6.56 8.21 18.15
CA CYS A 103 -7.21 7.01 18.67
C CYS A 103 -8.48 6.68 17.88
N TYR A 104 -8.56 5.43 17.41
CA TYR A 104 -9.73 4.84 16.78
C TYR A 104 -10.12 3.58 17.56
N ARG A 105 -11.37 3.50 18.00
CA ARG A 105 -11.91 2.36 18.75
C ARG A 105 -13.19 1.82 18.11
N ASN A 106 -13.25 0.53 17.78
CA ASN A 106 -14.44 -0.08 17.16
C ASN A 106 -14.91 0.64 15.88
N VAL A 107 -13.99 1.24 15.12
CA VAL A 107 -14.30 1.94 13.86
C VAL A 107 -14.22 0.97 12.69
N THR A 108 -15.17 1.06 11.77
CA THR A 108 -15.17 0.26 10.53
C THR A 108 -14.72 1.10 9.33
N PHE A 109 -13.65 0.65 8.67
CA PHE A 109 -13.11 1.18 7.42
C PHE A 109 -13.40 0.19 6.29
N SER A 110 -14.07 0.63 5.23
CA SER A 110 -14.62 -0.26 4.20
C SER A 110 -14.45 0.34 2.80
N GLY A 111 -14.11 -0.51 1.83
CA GLY A 111 -14.08 -0.16 0.40
C GLY A 111 -12.68 -0.02 -0.18
N GLY A 112 -12.55 -0.23 -1.49
CA GLY A 112 -11.26 -0.21 -2.19
C GLY A 112 -10.67 1.20 -2.33
N GLY A 113 -11.49 2.24 -2.20
CA GLY A 113 -11.07 3.64 -2.11
C GLY A 113 -10.73 4.08 -0.69
N MET A 114 -10.99 3.26 0.33
CA MET A 114 -10.71 3.60 1.73
C MET A 114 -9.22 3.44 2.02
N ARG A 115 -8.53 4.56 2.23
CA ARG A 115 -7.13 4.57 2.62
C ARG A 115 -6.88 5.62 3.70
N LEU A 116 -6.53 5.15 4.88
CA LEU A 116 -6.11 6.00 5.99
C LEU A 116 -4.59 5.96 6.11
N THR A 117 -3.94 7.10 5.90
CA THR A 117 -2.50 7.26 6.07
C THR A 117 -2.21 8.01 7.36
N VAL A 118 -1.57 7.34 8.32
CA VAL A 118 -0.96 8.01 9.47
C VAL A 118 0.34 8.63 9.00
N LEU A 119 0.36 9.96 8.87
CA LEU A 119 1.50 10.71 8.36
C LEU A 119 2.41 11.12 9.52
N VAL A 120 3.31 10.22 9.94
CA VAL A 120 4.19 10.43 11.10
C VAL A 120 5.02 11.70 10.96
N GLY A 121 5.48 12.01 9.74
CA GLY A 121 6.25 13.23 9.47
C GLY A 121 5.53 14.55 9.76
N ALA A 122 4.20 14.52 9.87
CA ALA A 122 3.40 15.69 10.21
C ALA A 122 2.95 15.73 11.68
N MET A 123 3.21 14.67 12.45
CA MET A 123 2.94 14.64 13.89
C MET A 123 3.94 15.51 14.65
N THR A 124 3.53 15.98 15.83
CA THR A 124 4.34 16.84 16.69
C THR A 124 4.20 16.45 18.16
N GLY A 125 5.21 16.76 18.97
CA GLY A 125 5.16 16.62 20.44
C GLY A 125 6.23 15.69 21.00
N ASP A 126 6.52 15.80 22.30
CA ASP A 126 7.58 15.00 22.94
C ASP A 126 7.29 13.49 22.87
N VAL A 127 6.02 13.12 22.97
CA VAL A 127 5.53 11.74 22.84
C VAL A 127 4.30 11.75 21.94
N ALA A 128 4.31 10.94 20.88
CA ALA A 128 3.18 10.75 19.99
C ALA A 128 2.57 9.35 20.16
N ASN A 129 1.25 9.25 20.32
CA ASN A 129 0.55 7.98 20.52
C ASN A 129 -0.55 7.75 19.46
N VAL A 130 -0.46 6.68 18.69
CA VAL A 130 -1.46 6.29 17.69
C VAL A 130 -2.04 4.93 18.07
N THR A 131 -3.35 4.83 18.22
CA THR A 131 -4.03 3.60 18.63
C THR A 131 -5.18 3.25 17.68
N PHE A 132 -5.20 2.00 17.22
CA PHE A 132 -6.32 1.35 16.55
C PHE A 132 -6.71 0.14 17.39
N ASP A 133 -7.86 0.22 18.03
CA ASP A 133 -8.35 -0.75 19.02
C ASP A 133 -9.70 -1.31 18.55
N GLY A 134 -9.81 -2.62 18.35
CA GLY A 134 -11.07 -3.24 17.91
C GLY A 134 -11.56 -2.78 16.52
N CYS A 135 -10.70 -2.20 15.68
CA CYS A 135 -11.11 -1.64 14.39
C CYS A 135 -11.34 -2.74 13.34
N THR A 136 -12.26 -2.49 12.42
CA THR A 136 -12.53 -3.39 11.29
C THR A 136 -12.10 -2.73 9.99
N TRP A 137 -11.22 -3.38 9.24
CA TRP A 137 -10.78 -2.99 7.91
C TRP A 137 -11.27 -4.03 6.93
N ARG A 138 -12.03 -3.63 5.91
CA ARG A 138 -12.58 -4.60 4.96
C ARG A 138 -12.72 -4.09 3.54
N ASP A 139 -13.01 -5.02 2.64
CA ASP A 139 -13.42 -4.75 1.26
C ASP A 139 -12.38 -3.98 0.43
N GLY A 140 -11.10 -4.15 0.72
CA GLY A 140 -9.99 -3.46 0.05
C GLY A 140 -9.42 -2.27 0.83
N ALA A 141 -9.93 -1.99 2.03
CA ALA A 141 -9.44 -0.88 2.85
C ALA A 141 -7.95 -1.05 3.22
N VAL A 142 -7.24 0.07 3.31
CA VAL A 142 -5.80 0.09 3.57
C VAL A 142 -5.46 1.05 4.71
N LEU A 143 -4.74 0.54 5.72
CA LEU A 143 -4.06 1.34 6.74
C LEU A 143 -2.60 1.51 6.35
N VAL A 144 -2.14 2.75 6.16
CA VAL A 144 -0.73 3.06 5.90
C VAL A 144 -0.12 3.78 7.10
N LEU A 145 0.97 3.25 7.63
CA LEU A 145 1.80 3.93 8.64
C LEU A 145 3.03 4.48 7.93
N LEU A 146 3.02 5.77 7.61
CA LEU A 146 4.08 6.38 6.80
C LEU A 146 5.09 7.09 7.69
N GLY A 147 6.25 6.45 7.88
CA GLY A 147 7.36 6.97 8.68
C GLY A 147 8.10 8.13 8.00
N ASN A 148 8.61 9.05 8.82
CA ASN A 148 9.60 10.03 8.42
C ASN A 148 10.65 10.19 9.52
N ALA A 149 11.93 10.00 9.18
CA ALA A 149 13.04 10.07 10.12
C ALA A 149 13.22 11.47 10.77
N HIS A 150 12.68 12.51 10.15
CA HIS A 150 12.78 13.91 10.59
C HIS A 150 11.45 14.43 11.18
N ALA A 151 10.54 13.53 11.57
CA ALA A 151 9.31 13.91 12.25
C ALA A 151 9.63 14.71 13.53
N ALA A 152 8.82 15.73 13.82
CA ALA A 152 8.98 16.57 15.01
C ALA A 152 8.39 15.93 16.28
N VAL A 153 8.64 14.62 16.44
CA VAL A 153 8.20 13.81 17.58
C VAL A 153 9.42 13.27 18.33
N GLY A 154 9.42 13.37 19.67
CA GLY A 154 10.53 12.86 20.49
C GLY A 154 10.53 11.34 20.58
N SER A 155 9.36 10.75 20.81
CA SER A 155 9.10 9.30 20.79
C SER A 155 7.74 9.01 20.19
N LEU A 156 7.57 7.80 19.64
CA LEU A 156 6.36 7.43 18.91
C LEU A 156 5.89 6.03 19.30
N ASN A 157 4.64 5.91 19.74
CA ASN A 157 4.00 4.63 20.00
C ASN A 157 2.84 4.45 19.02
N ILE A 158 2.85 3.36 18.26
CA ILE A 158 1.75 2.96 17.39
C ILE A 158 1.25 1.58 17.83
N VAL A 159 -0.02 1.48 18.18
CA VAL A 159 -0.66 0.23 18.61
C VAL A 159 -1.80 -0.09 17.65
N VAL A 160 -1.76 -1.28 17.07
CA VAL A 160 -2.87 -1.88 16.31
C VAL A 160 -3.23 -3.17 17.04
N THR A 161 -4.34 -3.16 17.77
CA THR A 161 -4.74 -4.28 18.62
C THR A 161 -6.18 -4.70 18.37
N ASP A 162 -6.43 -5.99 18.55
CA ASP A 162 -7.76 -6.62 18.53
C ASP A 162 -8.60 -6.26 17.28
N SER A 163 -7.92 -5.89 16.20
CA SER A 163 -8.54 -5.41 14.97
C SER A 163 -8.69 -6.54 13.96
N THR A 164 -9.69 -6.42 13.08
CA THR A 164 -9.96 -7.39 12.02
C THR A 164 -9.68 -6.78 10.65
N PHE A 165 -8.87 -7.45 9.84
CA PHE A 165 -8.55 -7.09 8.46
C PHE A 165 -9.10 -8.18 7.52
N SER A 166 -10.18 -7.89 6.79
CA SER A 166 -10.84 -8.84 5.87
C SER A 166 -10.77 -8.34 4.43
N ASP A 167 -9.91 -8.96 3.61
CA ASP A 167 -9.48 -8.41 2.32
C ASP A 167 -8.98 -6.96 2.45
N ALA A 168 -8.25 -6.69 3.53
CA ALA A 168 -7.68 -5.39 3.86
C ALA A 168 -6.18 -5.51 4.15
N LEU A 169 -5.47 -4.38 4.07
CA LEU A 169 -4.01 -4.35 4.11
C LEU A 169 -3.50 -3.39 5.19
N LEU A 170 -2.57 -3.86 6.02
CA LEU A 170 -1.75 -3.03 6.89
C LEU A 170 -0.39 -2.78 6.22
N SER A 171 0.03 -1.51 6.14
CA SER A 171 1.23 -1.14 5.40
C SER A 171 2.12 -0.15 6.16
N PRO A 172 3.07 -0.62 6.97
CA PRO A 172 4.14 0.20 7.54
C PRO A 172 5.21 0.50 6.49
N GLU A 173 5.55 1.77 6.30
CA GLU A 173 6.43 2.22 5.22
C GLU A 173 7.46 3.25 5.66
N GLY A 174 8.64 3.16 5.03
CA GLY A 174 9.71 4.13 5.18
C GLY A 174 10.49 4.01 6.48
N VAL A 175 11.07 5.15 6.88
CA VAL A 175 11.95 5.26 8.05
C VAL A 175 11.22 6.01 9.14
N PHE A 176 11.08 5.38 10.30
CA PHE A 176 10.41 6.01 11.46
C PHE A 176 11.40 6.87 12.26
N PRO A 177 10.92 7.87 13.02
CA PRO A 177 11.75 8.63 13.96
C PRO A 177 12.39 7.72 15.02
N PRO A 178 13.46 8.16 15.71
CA PRO A 178 14.04 7.41 16.82
C PRO A 178 13.00 7.15 17.93
N HIS A 179 13.25 6.14 18.76
CA HIS A 179 12.34 5.77 19.86
C HIS A 179 10.91 5.47 19.39
N THR A 180 10.78 4.75 18.28
CA THR A 180 9.49 4.31 17.73
C THR A 180 9.17 2.89 18.17
N TYR A 181 7.97 2.68 18.72
CA TYR A 181 7.44 1.38 19.12
C TYR A 181 6.14 1.09 18.35
N ILE A 182 6.19 0.18 17.39
CA ILE A 182 5.01 -0.28 16.65
C ILE A 182 4.62 -1.67 17.15
N THR A 183 3.45 -1.77 17.76
CA THR A 183 2.89 -3.03 18.27
C THR A 183 1.66 -3.40 17.46
N ILE A 184 1.70 -4.57 16.84
CA ILE A 184 0.59 -5.15 16.08
C ILE A 184 0.25 -6.47 16.77
N SER A 185 -0.77 -6.45 17.62
CA SER A 185 -1.06 -7.57 18.54
C SER A 185 -2.50 -8.05 18.49
N GLY A 186 -2.73 -9.37 18.60
CA GLY A 186 -4.07 -9.92 18.73
C GLY A 186 -5.00 -9.69 17.53
N ASN A 187 -4.47 -9.27 16.38
CA ASN A 187 -5.29 -8.95 15.22
C ASN A 187 -5.62 -10.21 14.40
N ARG A 188 -6.72 -10.16 13.67
CA ARG A 188 -7.13 -11.19 12.71
C ARG A 188 -7.05 -10.67 11.29
N PHE A 189 -6.24 -11.33 10.46
CA PHE A 189 -6.13 -11.04 9.03
C PHE A 189 -6.73 -12.19 8.22
N THR A 190 -7.58 -11.87 7.27
CA THR A 190 -8.17 -12.79 6.31
C THR A 190 -8.02 -12.21 4.92
N VAL A 191 -7.33 -12.90 4.02
CA VAL A 191 -7.12 -12.44 2.64
C VAL A 191 -7.55 -13.52 1.65
N THR A 192 -8.53 -13.18 0.82
CA THR A 192 -9.14 -14.05 -0.17
C THR A 192 -8.85 -13.67 -1.61
N ARG A 193 -8.38 -12.44 -1.82
CA ARG A 193 -8.03 -11.88 -3.13
C ARG A 193 -6.75 -11.06 -3.06
N LEU A 194 -6.27 -10.63 -4.22
CA LEU A 194 -5.20 -9.65 -4.28
C LEU A 194 -5.75 -8.28 -3.87
N ILE A 195 -5.07 -7.60 -2.96
CA ILE A 195 -5.39 -6.22 -2.58
C ILE A 195 -4.44 -5.33 -3.38
N SER A 196 -4.99 -4.59 -4.35
CA SER A 196 -4.19 -3.67 -5.15
C SER A 196 -3.83 -2.44 -4.32
N ARG A 197 -2.54 -2.08 -4.31
CA ARG A 197 -2.06 -0.82 -3.73
C ARG A 197 -1.21 -0.10 -4.76
N SER A 198 -1.72 1.00 -5.30
CA SER A 198 -0.96 1.87 -6.21
C SER A 198 0.38 2.26 -5.56
N GLY A 199 1.49 1.96 -6.25
CA GLY A 199 2.86 2.17 -5.75
C GLY A 199 3.52 0.93 -5.11
N LEU A 200 2.76 -0.14 -4.83
CA LEU A 200 3.27 -1.45 -4.42
C LEU A 200 2.81 -2.53 -5.41
N GLU A 201 3.74 -3.03 -6.21
CA GLU A 201 3.49 -4.19 -7.08
C GLU A 201 3.51 -5.47 -6.24
N LEU A 202 2.37 -5.79 -5.64
CA LEU A 202 2.17 -7.06 -4.95
C LEU A 202 1.83 -8.14 -5.98
N GLY A 203 2.78 -9.02 -6.28
CA GLY A 203 2.55 -10.21 -7.10
C GLY A 203 1.81 -11.34 -6.37
N SER A 204 1.46 -11.15 -5.09
CA SER A 204 0.77 -12.16 -4.26
C SER A 204 -0.08 -11.51 -3.16
N SER A 205 -1.11 -12.22 -2.71
CA SER A 205 -1.96 -11.79 -1.58
C SER A 205 -1.14 -11.62 -0.31
N SER A 206 -1.22 -10.45 0.33
CA SER A 206 -0.46 -10.11 1.54
C SER A 206 -1.39 -9.49 2.60
N CYS A 207 -1.18 -9.85 3.87
CA CYS A 207 -1.90 -9.27 5.01
C CYS A 207 -1.20 -7.99 5.50
N VAL A 208 0.14 -8.04 5.49
CA VAL A 208 1.01 -6.91 5.84
C VAL A 208 1.99 -6.71 4.70
N ALA A 209 2.02 -5.50 4.14
CA ALA A 209 2.96 -5.14 3.08
C ALA A 209 3.79 -3.93 3.47
N MET A 210 5.10 -4.09 3.50
CA MET A 210 6.04 -3.05 3.89
C MET A 210 6.79 -2.53 2.67
N ASN A 211 7.10 -1.24 2.67
CA ASN A 211 7.92 -0.61 1.63
C ASN A 211 9.11 0.10 2.28
N GLY A 212 10.28 -0.54 2.22
CA GLY A 212 11.51 0.01 2.79
C GLY A 212 11.43 0.35 4.28
N LEU A 213 10.96 -0.60 5.09
CA LEU A 213 10.87 -0.43 6.54
C LEU A 213 12.26 -0.40 7.17
N ALA A 214 12.62 0.73 7.75
CA ALA A 214 13.86 0.89 8.51
C ALA A 214 13.55 1.21 9.98
N ILE A 215 14.00 0.33 10.86
CA ILE A 215 13.82 0.39 12.31
C ILE A 215 15.18 0.75 12.90
N ARG A 216 15.29 1.95 13.47
CA ARG A 216 16.58 2.53 13.89
C ARG A 216 16.47 3.24 15.22
N ASN A 217 17.59 3.37 15.91
CA ASN A 217 17.79 4.22 17.09
C ASN A 217 16.78 3.88 18.21
N ASP A 218 17.02 2.75 18.88
CA ASP A 218 16.23 2.29 20.03
C ASP A 218 14.73 2.15 19.72
N SER A 219 14.43 1.61 18.53
CA SER A 219 13.06 1.40 18.04
C SER A 219 12.71 -0.08 17.97
N ALA A 220 11.42 -0.39 18.05
CA ALA A 220 10.91 -1.75 17.94
C ALA A 220 9.66 -1.84 17.06
N VAL A 221 9.57 -2.91 16.28
CA VAL A 221 8.34 -3.32 15.59
C VAL A 221 8.04 -4.76 16.00
N VAL A 222 6.87 -4.99 16.60
CA VAL A 222 6.48 -6.29 17.17
C VAL A 222 5.14 -6.71 16.62
N LEU A 223 5.09 -7.87 15.99
CA LEU A 223 3.88 -8.55 15.57
C LEU A 223 3.69 -9.76 16.50
N SER A 224 2.69 -9.70 17.38
CA SER A 224 2.50 -10.68 18.46
C SER A 224 1.09 -11.25 18.53
N GLY A 225 0.94 -12.58 18.57
CA GLY A 225 -0.36 -13.21 18.81
C GLY A 225 -1.42 -12.92 17.74
N ASN A 226 -1.02 -12.57 16.52
CA ASN A 226 -1.95 -12.35 15.41
C ASN A 226 -2.31 -13.68 14.73
N THR A 227 -3.50 -13.74 14.13
CA THR A 227 -3.94 -14.87 13.31
C THR A 227 -4.03 -14.44 11.85
N PHE A 228 -3.33 -15.13 10.96
CA PHE A 228 -3.31 -14.86 9.52
C PHE A 228 -3.96 -15.99 8.75
N HIS A 229 -5.00 -15.68 7.98
CA HIS A 229 -5.70 -16.62 7.11
C HIS A 229 -5.56 -16.17 5.66
N THR A 230 -4.91 -16.98 4.83
CA THR A 230 -4.86 -16.74 3.38
C THR A 230 -5.45 -17.93 2.65
N VAL A 231 -6.39 -17.68 1.73
CA VAL A 231 -7.03 -18.77 0.95
C VAL A 231 -6.43 -18.91 -0.45
N THR A 232 -5.55 -18.00 -0.86
CA THR A 232 -4.90 -18.03 -2.17
C THR A 232 -3.62 -18.85 -2.14
N ALA A 233 -3.46 -19.72 -3.15
CA ALA A 233 -2.31 -20.61 -3.27
C ALA A 233 -0.97 -19.87 -3.42
N LEU A 234 -0.98 -18.63 -3.94
CA LEU A 234 0.16 -17.73 -4.00
C LEU A 234 -0.08 -16.57 -3.03
N SER A 235 0.39 -16.74 -1.80
CA SER A 235 0.32 -15.73 -0.75
C SER A 235 1.70 -15.47 -0.14
N SER A 236 1.94 -14.20 0.19
CA SER A 236 3.07 -13.73 0.99
C SER A 236 2.50 -13.00 2.19
N VAL A 237 2.27 -13.69 3.31
CA VAL A 237 1.50 -13.13 4.44
C VAL A 237 2.06 -11.78 4.90
N ILE A 238 3.37 -11.73 5.09
CA ILE A 238 4.16 -10.52 5.33
C ILE A 238 5.08 -10.34 4.12
N HIS A 239 4.95 -9.21 3.43
CA HIS A 239 5.73 -8.94 2.22
C HIS A 239 6.45 -7.61 2.33
N VAL A 240 7.78 -7.62 2.25
CA VAL A 240 8.59 -6.41 2.13
C VAL A 240 8.93 -6.21 0.66
N VAL A 241 8.45 -5.12 0.09
CA VAL A 241 8.51 -4.85 -1.35
C VAL A 241 9.64 -3.86 -1.66
N ARG A 242 10.33 -4.08 -2.80
CA ARG A 242 11.42 -3.27 -3.39
C ARG A 242 12.69 -3.12 -2.54
N SER A 243 12.60 -2.77 -1.27
CA SER A 243 13.71 -2.38 -0.40
C SER A 243 13.94 -3.38 0.73
N ALA A 244 15.12 -3.31 1.35
CA ALA A 244 15.48 -4.13 2.52
C ALA A 244 14.58 -3.83 3.72
N LEU A 245 14.27 -4.87 4.51
CA LEU A 245 14.00 -4.67 5.93
C LEU A 245 15.34 -4.33 6.61
N SER A 246 15.44 -3.18 7.27
CA SER A 246 16.67 -2.75 7.95
C SER A 246 16.40 -2.54 9.43
N VAL A 247 17.17 -3.19 10.29
CA VAL A 247 17.10 -3.05 11.74
C VAL A 247 18.49 -2.67 12.24
N SER A 248 18.65 -1.47 12.80
CA SER A 248 19.96 -0.99 13.24
C SER A 248 19.90 -0.14 14.51
N TRP A 249 21.02 -0.03 15.22
CA TRP A 249 21.17 0.81 16.42
C TRP A 249 20.20 0.41 17.53
N TYR A 250 20.52 -0.67 18.23
CA TYR A 250 19.79 -1.15 19.43
C TYR A 250 18.29 -1.37 19.19
N SER A 251 17.93 -1.77 17.97
CA SER A 251 16.55 -1.87 17.52
C SER A 251 16.13 -3.32 17.27
N VAL A 252 14.81 -3.57 17.31
CA VAL A 252 14.27 -4.94 17.21
C VAL A 252 13.10 -5.02 16.23
N PHE A 253 13.11 -6.06 15.39
CA PHE A 253 11.91 -6.53 14.69
C PHE A 253 11.52 -7.91 15.24
N ALA A 254 10.29 -8.09 15.69
CA ALA A 254 9.88 -9.35 16.32
C ALA A 254 8.55 -9.89 15.78
N LEU A 255 8.52 -11.20 15.55
CA LEU A 255 7.35 -12.01 15.20
C LEU A 255 7.17 -13.08 16.27
N LEU A 256 6.23 -12.89 17.17
CA LEU A 256 6.09 -13.66 18.40
C LEU A 256 4.72 -14.34 18.49
N GLY A 257 4.67 -15.67 18.59
CA GLY A 257 3.42 -16.35 18.94
C GLY A 257 2.27 -16.19 17.93
N ASN A 258 2.56 -15.90 16.65
CA ASN A 258 1.50 -15.73 15.64
C ASN A 258 1.06 -17.09 15.07
N THR A 259 -0.19 -17.17 14.61
CA THR A 259 -0.75 -18.36 13.95
C THR A 259 -0.99 -18.08 12.47
N PHE A 260 -0.47 -18.96 11.61
CA PHE A 260 -0.55 -18.86 10.16
C PHE A 260 -1.37 -20.02 9.58
N HIS A 261 -2.50 -19.67 8.97
CA HIS A 261 -3.40 -20.55 8.24
C HIS A 261 -3.31 -20.22 6.75
N VAL A 262 -2.27 -20.73 6.10
CA VAL A 262 -2.00 -20.45 4.68
C VAL A 262 -2.50 -21.60 3.81
N ALA A 263 -3.38 -21.29 2.86
CA ALA A 263 -3.88 -22.26 1.91
C ALA A 263 -2.89 -22.44 0.74
N GLY A 264 -2.62 -23.71 0.44
CA GLY A 264 -1.83 -24.10 -0.73
C GLY A 264 -0.33 -24.23 -0.45
N VAL A 265 0.26 -25.24 -1.08
CA VAL A 265 1.68 -25.60 -0.93
C VAL A 265 2.66 -24.56 -1.48
N ASN A 266 2.16 -23.54 -2.19
CA ASN A 266 2.97 -22.48 -2.80
C ASN A 266 3.00 -21.20 -1.96
N GLY A 267 2.36 -21.18 -0.79
CA GLY A 267 2.38 -20.05 0.12
C GLY A 267 3.78 -19.78 0.69
N THR A 268 4.08 -18.50 0.93
CA THR A 268 5.24 -18.03 1.68
C THR A 268 4.75 -17.20 2.86
N LEU A 269 5.28 -17.41 4.07
CA LEU A 269 4.82 -16.59 5.20
C LEU A 269 5.45 -15.21 5.14
N ILE A 270 6.77 -15.16 4.98
CA ILE A 270 7.52 -13.90 4.98
C ILE A 270 8.33 -13.82 3.69
N CYS A 271 7.96 -12.91 2.80
CA CYS A 271 8.70 -12.62 1.59
C CYS A 271 9.47 -11.31 1.78
N LEU A 272 10.80 -11.40 1.82
CA LEU A 272 11.69 -10.26 1.92
C LEU A 272 12.25 -9.97 0.54
N GLY A 273 11.71 -8.94 -0.09
CA GLY A 273 12.18 -8.43 -1.38
C GLY A 273 13.54 -7.77 -1.28
N GLY A 274 13.93 -7.04 -2.32
CA GLY A 274 15.19 -6.29 -2.35
C GLY A 274 15.52 -5.87 -3.78
N SER A 275 16.25 -4.77 -3.93
CA SER A 275 16.69 -4.27 -5.23
C SER A 275 18.09 -4.81 -5.57
N MET A 276 18.56 -4.62 -6.81
CA MET A 276 19.96 -4.95 -7.16
C MET A 276 20.99 -4.22 -6.27
N GLN A 277 20.59 -3.13 -5.63
CA GLN A 277 21.43 -2.27 -4.80
C GLN A 277 21.18 -2.46 -3.30
N SER A 278 20.26 -3.33 -2.89
CA SER A 278 19.91 -3.53 -1.48
C SER A 278 19.75 -5.00 -1.10
N SER A 279 20.20 -5.33 0.11
CA SER A 279 19.93 -6.61 0.78
C SER A 279 18.43 -6.84 0.98
N SER A 280 18.01 -8.08 1.21
CA SER A 280 16.63 -8.36 1.65
C SER A 280 16.42 -8.04 3.11
N LEU A 281 17.44 -8.31 3.92
CA LEU A 281 17.45 -8.02 5.35
C LEU A 281 18.84 -7.54 5.76
N SER A 282 18.88 -6.48 6.56
CA SER A 282 20.10 -5.93 7.16
C SER A 282 19.89 -5.72 8.65
N VAL A 283 20.65 -6.41 9.49
CA VAL A 283 20.58 -6.29 10.97
C VAL A 283 21.94 -5.86 11.51
N LEU A 284 22.06 -4.64 12.03
CA LEU A 284 23.35 -3.97 12.31
C LEU A 284 23.37 -3.32 13.70
N SER A 285 24.56 -3.07 14.25
CA SER A 285 24.75 -2.24 15.45
C SER A 285 23.93 -2.68 16.68
N ASN A 286 24.18 -3.91 17.18
CA ASN A 286 23.52 -4.47 18.37
C ASN A 286 21.99 -4.60 18.24
N SER A 287 21.53 -4.93 17.04
CA SER A 287 20.10 -5.07 16.74
C SER A 287 19.69 -6.53 16.57
N ALA A 288 18.39 -6.80 16.66
CA ALA A 288 17.87 -8.16 16.52
C ALA A 288 16.64 -8.26 15.61
N VAL A 289 16.56 -9.36 14.87
CA VAL A 289 15.32 -9.87 14.30
C VAL A 289 14.96 -11.15 15.03
N VAL A 290 13.77 -11.24 15.60
CA VAL A 290 13.35 -12.36 16.44
C VAL A 290 12.07 -12.98 15.89
N ILE A 291 12.10 -14.27 15.58
CA ILE A 291 10.97 -15.02 15.07
C ILE A 291 10.80 -16.24 15.96
N ARG A 292 9.79 -16.19 16.83
CA ARG A 292 9.67 -17.16 17.93
C ARG A 292 8.24 -17.57 18.23
N GLY A 293 8.04 -18.86 18.49
CA GLY A 293 6.76 -19.36 18.99
C GLY A 293 5.62 -19.33 17.96
N ASN A 294 5.92 -19.14 16.67
CA ASN A 294 4.87 -19.06 15.65
C ASN A 294 4.41 -20.46 15.23
N VAL A 295 3.12 -20.60 14.92
CA VAL A 295 2.51 -21.87 14.49
C VAL A 295 2.00 -21.73 13.06
N VAL A 296 2.32 -22.70 12.21
CA VAL A 296 1.86 -22.78 10.83
C VAL A 296 1.00 -24.03 10.71
N SER A 297 -0.29 -23.86 10.39
CA SER A 297 -1.26 -24.96 10.48
C SER A 297 -1.20 -25.95 9.32
N ARG A 298 -0.46 -25.65 8.25
CA ARG A 298 -0.30 -26.49 7.05
C ARG A 298 1.09 -26.28 6.44
N PRO A 299 1.60 -27.23 5.65
CA PRO A 299 2.84 -27.05 4.92
C PRO A 299 2.78 -25.87 3.94
N VAL A 300 3.84 -25.07 3.93
CA VAL A 300 4.06 -23.93 3.01
C VAL A 300 5.34 -24.14 2.21
N LYS A 301 5.47 -23.48 1.06
CA LYS A 301 6.68 -23.58 0.23
C LYS A 301 7.91 -23.09 0.98
N CYS A 302 7.78 -21.95 1.64
CA CYS A 302 8.84 -21.28 2.36
C CYS A 302 8.26 -20.59 3.60
N PHE A 303 8.86 -20.80 4.77
CA PHE A 303 8.56 -19.97 5.93
C PHE A 303 9.03 -18.53 5.68
N MET A 304 10.29 -18.39 5.25
CA MET A 304 10.91 -17.11 4.95
C MET A 304 11.67 -17.20 3.64
N LEU A 305 11.42 -16.27 2.73
CA LEU A 305 12.07 -16.16 1.43
C LEU A 305 12.85 -14.85 1.35
N PHE A 306 14.13 -14.92 1.01
CA PHE A 306 14.98 -13.77 0.73
C PHE A 306 15.25 -13.71 -0.77
N LEU A 307 14.88 -12.62 -1.44
CA LEU A 307 15.14 -12.45 -2.87
C LEU A 307 16.55 -11.91 -3.17
N ARG A 308 17.23 -11.38 -2.15
CA ARG A 308 18.59 -10.81 -2.18
C ARG A 308 19.36 -11.24 -0.92
N ALA A 309 20.56 -10.70 -0.74
CA ALA A 309 21.44 -11.05 0.36
C ALA A 309 20.83 -10.75 1.74
N LEU A 310 21.18 -11.58 2.72
CA LEU A 310 20.98 -11.33 4.15
C LEU A 310 22.29 -10.82 4.74
N GLY A 311 22.25 -9.70 5.47
CA GLY A 311 23.41 -9.15 6.17
C GLY A 311 23.17 -9.01 7.67
N VAL A 312 24.06 -9.59 8.48
CA VAL A 312 24.06 -9.44 9.94
C VAL A 312 25.42 -8.91 10.35
N GLY A 313 25.44 -7.74 10.99
CA GLY A 313 26.63 -7.02 11.42
C GLY A 313 27.06 -7.35 12.85
N SER A 314 28.05 -6.60 13.35
CA SER A 314 28.64 -6.84 14.67
C SER A 314 27.60 -6.76 15.80
N LEU A 315 27.65 -7.79 16.67
CA LEU A 315 26.80 -7.93 17.86
C LEU A 315 25.28 -7.93 17.57
N SER A 316 24.89 -8.14 16.30
CA SER A 316 23.51 -8.28 15.89
C SER A 316 23.11 -9.75 15.73
N ALA A 317 21.81 -10.04 15.78
CA ALA A 317 21.31 -11.40 15.68
C ALA A 317 20.03 -11.52 14.83
N VAL A 318 19.89 -12.68 14.17
CA VAL A 318 18.61 -13.16 13.65
C VAL A 318 18.29 -14.44 14.42
N VAL A 319 17.24 -14.41 15.22
CA VAL A 319 16.83 -15.52 16.08
C VAL A 319 15.60 -16.18 15.48
N PHE A 320 15.70 -17.47 15.21
CA PHE A 320 14.59 -18.30 14.76
C PHE A 320 14.43 -19.48 15.72
N GLN A 321 13.39 -19.47 16.57
CA GLN A 321 13.30 -20.43 17.67
C GLN A 321 11.88 -20.89 17.97
N GLY A 322 11.66 -22.19 18.14
CA GLY A 322 10.38 -22.73 18.61
C GLY A 322 9.20 -22.36 17.70
N ASN A 323 9.42 -22.30 16.39
CA ASN A 323 8.35 -22.14 15.40
C ASN A 323 7.93 -23.54 14.95
N GLU A 324 6.63 -23.82 14.97
CA GLU A 324 6.06 -25.13 14.64
C GLU A 324 5.34 -25.07 13.29
N MET A 325 5.54 -26.10 12.47
CA MET A 325 4.80 -26.31 11.23
C MET A 325 4.11 -27.66 11.34
N GLN A 326 2.79 -27.67 11.27
CA GLN A 326 1.98 -28.89 11.29
C GLN A 326 2.03 -29.56 9.92
N GLU A 327 2.23 -30.88 9.91
CA GLU A 327 2.21 -31.72 8.71
C GLU A 327 0.78 -32.06 8.26
#